data_AF-A0A0G4NH52-F1
#
_entry.id   AF-A0A0G4NH52-F1
#
_cell.length_a   1.000
_cell.length_b   1.000
_cell.length_c   1.000
_cell.angle_alpha   90.00
_cell.angle_beta   90.00
_cell.angle_gamma   90.00
#
_symmetry.space_group_name_H-M   'P 1'
#
loop_
_entity.id
_entity.type
_entity.pdbx_description
1 polymer ?
#
loop_
_entity_poly.entity_id
_entity_poly.type
_entity_poly.pdbx_seq_one_letter_code
_entity_poly.pdbx_strand_id
1 'polypeptide(L)'
;MASPNILRLPARRIPSFTIGPLVQSRSIRYQAFDAAFDLDELQEARNWHKSFDAARLPKGQTTFARSSGPGGQHVNKTETKAITAWPVKDLLAALPKLMHPGIRASKYYTSRSDSLSFQAQTHRHRDANTDENLEKL
;
A
#
# COMPACT_ATOMS: atom_id res chain seq x y z
N MET A 1 6.98 -82.65 23.82
CA MET A 1 8.26 -82.08 24.27
C MET A 1 9.01 -81.57 23.06
N ALA A 2 9.22 -80.26 22.96
CA ALA A 2 10.34 -79.58 22.27
C ALA A 2 9.92 -78.13 21.96
N SER A 3 10.56 -77.18 22.63
CA SER A 3 10.35 -75.72 22.54
C SER A 3 10.73 -75.14 21.17
N PRO A 4 10.08 -74.07 20.68
CA PRO A 4 10.61 -73.29 19.57
C PRO A 4 11.62 -72.23 20.08
N ASN A 5 12.81 -72.25 19.48
CA ASN A 5 13.95 -71.41 19.79
C ASN A 5 13.80 -70.03 19.14
N ILE A 6 13.83 -68.95 19.93
CA ILE A 6 13.68 -67.56 19.48
C ILE A 6 15.04 -67.03 19.02
N LEU A 7 15.21 -66.82 17.71
CA LEU A 7 16.38 -66.11 17.17
C LEU A 7 16.11 -64.60 17.14
N ARG A 8 16.86 -63.88 17.97
CA ARG A 8 16.80 -62.43 18.20
C ARG A 8 17.66 -61.72 17.15
N LEU A 9 17.05 -60.97 16.23
CA LEU A 9 17.78 -60.13 15.26
C LEU A 9 18.33 -58.86 15.94
N PRO A 10 19.56 -58.41 15.62
CA PRO A 10 20.11 -57.19 16.18
C PRO A 10 19.50 -55.94 15.53
N ALA A 11 19.24 -54.92 16.35
CA ALA A 11 18.64 -53.66 15.96
C ALA A 11 19.56 -52.86 15.01
N ARG A 12 19.03 -52.44 13.85
CA ARG A 12 19.69 -51.50 12.93
C ARG A 12 19.80 -50.11 13.57
N ARG A 13 21.02 -49.60 13.72
CA ARG A 13 21.28 -48.20 14.04
C ARG A 13 21.05 -47.34 12.80
N ILE A 14 20.11 -46.41 12.88
CA ILE A 14 19.91 -45.36 11.86
C ILE A 14 20.84 -44.20 12.22
N PRO A 15 21.69 -43.71 11.30
CA PRO A 15 22.51 -42.54 11.57
C PRO A 15 21.62 -41.29 11.60
N SER A 16 21.71 -40.54 12.70
CA SER A 16 21.06 -39.24 12.89
C SER A 16 21.78 -38.21 12.02
N PHE A 17 21.18 -37.79 10.90
CA PHE A 17 21.67 -36.61 10.18
C PHE A 17 21.24 -35.35 10.95
N THR A 18 22.16 -34.72 11.66
CA THR A 18 21.98 -33.38 12.21
C THR A 18 22.04 -32.36 11.07
N ILE A 19 20.88 -31.84 10.68
CA ILE A 19 20.77 -30.69 9.76
C ILE A 19 21.16 -29.45 10.58
N GLY A 20 22.38 -28.94 10.38
CA GLY A 20 22.79 -27.68 10.97
C GLY A 20 21.93 -26.51 10.44
N PRO A 21 21.71 -25.45 11.23
CA PRO A 21 20.90 -24.32 10.80
C PRO A 21 21.57 -23.62 9.62
N LEU A 22 20.90 -23.62 8.47
CA LEU A 22 21.33 -22.87 7.30
C LEU A 22 21.05 -21.39 7.58
N VAL A 23 22.06 -20.68 8.08
CA VAL A 23 21.99 -19.23 8.30
C VAL A 23 21.92 -18.58 6.91
N GLN A 24 20.70 -18.30 6.46
CA GLN A 24 20.46 -17.51 5.26
C GLN A 24 20.84 -16.05 5.56
N SER A 25 22.10 -15.71 5.33
CA SER A 25 22.55 -14.32 5.31
C SER A 25 21.85 -13.63 4.14
N ARG A 26 20.80 -12.86 4.45
CA ARG A 26 20.13 -12.00 3.47
C ARG A 26 21.10 -10.87 3.14
N SER A 27 21.82 -10.98 2.03
CA SER A 27 22.56 -9.85 1.48
C SER A 27 21.54 -8.77 1.11
N ILE A 28 21.44 -7.70 1.89
CA ILE A 28 20.72 -6.49 1.48
C ILE A 28 21.50 -5.91 0.31
N ARG A 29 21.01 -6.13 -0.90
CA ARG A 29 21.55 -5.51 -2.10
C ARG A 29 21.05 -4.06 -2.12
N TYR A 30 21.90 -3.12 -1.74
CA TYR A 30 21.70 -1.71 -2.02
C TYR A 30 21.95 -1.48 -3.51
N GLN A 31 20.97 -1.82 -4.35
CA GLN A 31 20.98 -1.32 -5.73
C GLN A 31 20.76 0.19 -5.68
N ALA A 32 21.68 0.94 -6.28
CA ALA A 32 21.50 2.38 -6.48
C ALA A 32 20.27 2.57 -7.38
N PHE A 33 19.15 2.94 -6.78
CA PHE A 33 17.85 3.09 -7.42
C PHE A 33 17.91 4.08 -8.59
N ASP A 34 18.82 5.06 -8.52
CA ASP A 34 19.01 6.10 -9.53
C ASP A 34 19.58 5.62 -10.87
N ALA A 35 20.34 4.52 -10.91
CA ALA A 35 21.00 4.07 -12.13
C ALA A 35 20.04 3.43 -13.16
N ALA A 36 18.80 3.15 -12.76
CA ALA A 36 17.78 2.55 -13.60
C ALA A 36 16.85 3.58 -14.27
N PHE A 37 16.93 4.86 -13.87
CA PHE A 37 16.06 5.91 -14.41
C PHE A 37 16.76 6.69 -15.50
N ASP A 38 15.97 7.13 -16.48
CA ASP A 38 16.45 8.07 -17.49
C ASP A 38 16.75 9.43 -16.83
N LEU A 39 17.90 10.01 -17.20
CA LEU A 39 18.35 11.30 -16.72
C LEU A 39 17.36 12.41 -17.07
N ASP A 40 16.75 12.31 -18.27
CA ASP A 40 15.79 13.30 -18.76
C ASP A 40 14.49 13.25 -17.97
N GLU A 41 13.95 12.05 -17.70
CA GLU A 41 12.75 11.86 -16.88
C GLU A 41 12.98 12.31 -15.42
N LEU A 42 14.17 12.09 -14.88
CA LEU A 42 14.55 12.58 -13.55
C LEU A 42 14.62 14.11 -13.51
N GLN A 43 15.16 14.75 -14.54
CA GLN A 43 15.20 16.21 -14.62
C GLN A 43 13.79 16.80 -14.76
N GLU A 44 12.94 16.20 -15.60
CA GLU A 44 11.54 16.57 -15.74
C GLU A 44 10.81 16.48 -14.39
N ALA A 45 10.94 15.36 -13.68
CA ALA A 45 10.32 15.16 -12.38
C ALA A 45 10.80 16.18 -11.33
N ARG A 46 12.10 16.51 -11.32
CA ARG A 46 12.65 17.55 -10.43
C ARG A 46 12.12 18.93 -10.77
N ASN A 47 12.02 19.28 -12.06
CA ASN A 47 11.51 20.58 -12.50
C ASN A 47 10.02 20.73 -12.20
N TRP A 48 9.26 19.65 -12.40
CA TRP A 48 7.85 19.57 -12.01
C TRP A 48 7.70 19.78 -10.50
N HIS A 49 8.47 19.07 -9.67
CA HIS A 49 8.41 19.21 -8.21
C HIS A 49 8.73 20.63 -7.74
N LYS A 50 9.70 21.31 -8.38
CA LYS A 50 10.03 22.72 -8.05
C LYS A 50 8.90 23.71 -8.37
N SER A 51 8.10 23.41 -9.38
CA SER A 51 6.99 24.26 -9.84
C SER A 51 5.63 23.73 -9.40
N PHE A 52 5.61 22.72 -8.53
CA PHE A 52 4.42 22.05 -8.05
C PHE A 52 3.56 23.00 -7.22
N ASP A 53 2.26 22.96 -7.50
CA ASP A 53 1.24 23.70 -6.79
C ASP A 53 0.02 22.77 -6.64
N ALA A 54 -0.42 22.58 -5.40
CA ALA A 54 -1.56 21.71 -5.08
C ALA A 54 -2.85 22.17 -5.79
N ALA A 55 -2.99 23.47 -6.10
CA ALA A 55 -4.15 23.99 -6.81
C ALA A 55 -4.23 23.54 -8.29
N ARG A 56 -3.12 23.05 -8.86
CA ARG A 56 -3.07 22.54 -10.24
C ARG A 56 -3.48 21.07 -10.36
N LEU A 57 -3.63 20.38 -9.23
CA LEU A 57 -4.07 18.99 -9.24
C LEU A 57 -5.55 18.89 -9.70
N PRO A 58 -5.91 17.81 -10.38
CA PRO A 58 -7.29 17.60 -10.81
C PRO A 58 -8.21 17.48 -9.59
N LYS A 59 -9.42 18.01 -9.72
CA LYS A 59 -10.44 17.87 -8.68
C LYS A 59 -10.92 16.41 -8.63
N GLY A 60 -10.91 15.84 -7.43
CA GLY A 60 -11.42 14.49 -7.20
C GLY A 60 -12.95 14.46 -7.19
N GLN A 61 -13.50 13.27 -7.40
CA GLN A 61 -14.93 13.01 -7.25
C GLN A 61 -15.22 12.72 -5.78
N THR A 62 -15.84 13.68 -5.09
CA THR A 62 -16.22 13.52 -3.67
C THR A 62 -17.64 13.03 -3.54
N THR A 63 -17.81 11.96 -2.77
CA THR A 63 -19.10 11.44 -2.32
C THR A 63 -19.21 11.61 -0.81
N PHE A 64 -20.39 12.00 -0.34
CA PHE A 64 -20.64 12.20 1.08
C PHE A 64 -21.37 11.00 1.67
N ALA A 65 -20.97 10.63 2.86
CA ALA A 65 -21.58 9.55 3.62
C ALA A 65 -21.83 10.01 5.06
N ARG A 66 -22.65 9.24 5.78
CA ARG A 66 -22.84 9.43 7.21
C ARG A 66 -21.55 9.11 7.94
N SER A 67 -21.12 10.02 8.81
CA SER A 67 -20.05 9.70 9.76
C SER A 67 -20.56 8.60 10.70
N SER A 68 -19.77 7.54 10.84
CA SER A 68 -20.04 6.49 11.82
C SER A 68 -19.08 6.69 12.98
N GLY A 69 -19.62 7.00 14.16
CA GLY A 69 -18.88 7.14 15.41
C GLY A 69 -19.25 6.04 16.40
N PRO A 70 -18.32 5.60 17.26
CA PRO A 70 -18.60 4.60 18.30
C PRO A 70 -19.46 5.22 19.42
N GLY A 71 -20.77 4.96 19.43
CA GLY A 71 -21.66 5.35 20.53
C GLY A 71 -23.09 5.72 20.10
N GLY A 72 -24.07 5.00 20.65
CA GLY A 72 -25.49 5.06 20.29
C GLY A 72 -26.27 6.30 20.77
N GLN A 73 -25.83 7.51 20.42
CA GLN A 73 -26.72 8.67 20.42
C GLN A 73 -26.90 9.22 19.01
N HIS A 74 -28.16 9.30 18.58
CA HIS A 74 -28.58 9.93 17.35
C HIS A 74 -28.37 11.45 17.47
N VAL A 75 -27.18 11.92 17.10
CA VAL A 75 -26.91 13.33 16.86
C VAL A 75 -27.01 13.55 15.35
N ASN A 76 -27.71 14.62 14.94
CA ASN A 76 -28.13 14.95 13.58
C ASN A 76 -27.38 14.25 12.44
N LYS A 77 -28.18 13.63 11.56
CA LYS A 77 -27.86 12.76 10.44
C LYS A 77 -27.13 13.49 9.29
N THR A 78 -26.09 14.25 9.61
CA THR A 78 -25.31 15.06 8.68
C THR A 78 -24.32 14.18 7.94
N GLU A 79 -24.36 14.20 6.62
CA GLU A 79 -23.42 13.50 5.74
C GLU A 79 -22.08 14.23 5.74
N THR A 80 -21.31 14.07 6.82
CA THR A 80 -20.04 14.78 6.99
C THR A 80 -18.84 13.99 6.49
N LYS A 81 -18.94 12.66 6.40
CA LYS A 81 -17.82 11.84 5.90
C LYS A 81 -17.63 12.13 4.41
N ALA A 82 -16.45 12.62 4.05
CA ALA A 82 -16.08 12.87 2.66
C ALA A 82 -15.23 11.69 2.16
N ILE A 83 -15.64 11.07 1.08
CA ILE A 83 -14.89 10.04 0.37
C ILE A 83 -14.56 10.59 -1.01
N THR A 84 -13.29 10.88 -1.24
CA THR A 84 -12.84 11.50 -2.50
C THR A 84 -12.03 10.50 -3.30
N ALA A 85 -12.41 10.30 -4.56
CA ALA A 85 -11.74 9.43 -5.50
C ALA A 85 -11.11 10.24 -6.64
N TRP A 86 -9.82 10.04 -6.88
CA TRP A 86 -9.09 10.63 -8.00
C TRP A 86 -8.77 9.55 -9.03
N PRO A 87 -9.35 9.62 -10.24
CA PRO A 87 -8.99 8.71 -11.32
C PRO A 87 -7.50 8.83 -11.63
N VAL A 88 -6.81 7.68 -11.69
CA VAL A 88 -5.36 7.66 -11.95
C VAL A 88 -5.06 8.32 -13.29
N LYS A 89 -5.87 8.06 -14.33
CA LYS A 89 -5.74 8.72 -15.64
C LYS A 89 -5.61 10.25 -15.58
N ASP A 90 -6.37 10.91 -14.71
CA ASP A 90 -6.41 12.38 -14.62
C ASP A 90 -5.18 12.88 -13.84
N LEU A 91 -4.75 12.11 -12.83
CA LEU A 91 -3.51 12.36 -12.10
C LEU A 91 -2.28 12.18 -13.00
N LEU A 92 -2.21 11.09 -13.77
CA LEU A 92 -1.07 10.79 -14.64
C LEU A 92 -0.91 11.83 -15.76
N ALA A 93 -1.99 12.49 -16.18
CA ALA A 93 -1.94 13.60 -17.14
C ALA A 93 -1.27 14.85 -16.57
N ALA A 94 -1.33 15.07 -15.25
CA ALA A 94 -0.72 16.20 -14.56
C ALA A 94 0.67 15.87 -13.96
N LEU A 95 1.03 14.58 -13.87
CA LEU A 95 2.23 14.08 -13.20
C LEU A 95 3.31 13.59 -14.19
N PRO A 96 4.61 13.77 -13.88
CA PRO A 96 5.72 13.19 -14.64
C PRO A 96 5.66 11.66 -14.68
N LYS A 97 6.10 11.06 -15.79
CA LYS A 97 6.09 9.60 -16.03
C LYS A 97 6.76 8.78 -14.92
N LEU A 98 7.87 9.31 -14.39
CA LEU A 98 8.64 8.69 -13.31
C LEU A 98 7.80 8.41 -12.04
N MET A 99 6.74 9.21 -11.80
CA MET A 99 5.87 9.06 -10.62
C MET A 99 4.71 8.09 -10.84
N HIS A 100 4.38 7.75 -12.09
CA HIS A 100 3.23 6.91 -12.44
C HIS A 100 3.24 5.55 -11.72
N PRO A 101 4.38 4.83 -11.61
CA PRO A 101 4.43 3.58 -10.87
C PRO A 101 4.20 3.76 -9.37
N GLY A 102 4.70 4.87 -8.79
CA GLY A 102 4.55 5.18 -7.36
C GLY A 102 3.10 5.41 -6.95
N ILE A 103 2.32 6.06 -7.82
CA ILE A 103 0.89 6.29 -7.61
C ILE A 103 0.13 4.95 -7.50
N ARG A 104 0.39 4.02 -8.42
CA ARG A 104 -0.25 2.69 -8.44
C ARG A 104 0.25 1.77 -7.35
N ALA A 105 1.47 1.96 -6.85
CA ALA A 105 2.02 1.23 -5.72
C ALA A 105 1.51 1.74 -4.36
N SER A 106 0.83 2.89 -4.32
CA SER A 106 0.34 3.48 -3.08
C SER A 106 -0.76 2.64 -2.43
N LYS A 107 -0.86 2.69 -1.09
CA LYS A 107 -1.89 1.97 -0.33
C LYS A 107 -3.32 2.46 -0.58
N TYR A 108 -3.47 3.67 -1.12
CA TYR A 108 -4.76 4.29 -1.39
C TYR A 108 -5.28 3.97 -2.79
N TYR A 109 -4.48 3.27 -3.60
CA TYR A 109 -4.87 2.82 -4.92
C TYR A 109 -5.91 1.70 -4.86
N THR A 110 -7.00 1.89 -5.61
CA THR A 110 -8.03 0.88 -5.82
C THR A 110 -7.96 0.39 -7.26
N SER A 111 -7.59 -0.88 -7.45
CA SER A 111 -7.45 -1.50 -8.77
C SER A 111 -8.77 -1.61 -9.53
N ARG A 112 -9.89 -1.82 -8.83
CA ARG A 112 -11.21 -1.98 -9.45
C ARG A 112 -11.67 -0.74 -10.23
N SER A 113 -11.37 0.45 -9.71
CA SER A 113 -11.80 1.73 -10.28
C SER A 113 -10.66 2.53 -10.90
N ASP A 114 -9.43 1.98 -10.88
CA ASP A 114 -8.18 2.65 -11.28
C ASP A 114 -8.09 4.08 -10.70
N SER A 115 -8.23 4.21 -9.39
CA SER A 115 -8.32 5.50 -8.69
C SER A 115 -7.64 5.49 -7.33
N LEU A 116 -7.12 6.63 -6.88
CA LEU A 116 -6.76 6.85 -5.48
C LEU A 116 -8.00 7.24 -4.68
N SER A 117 -8.29 6.54 -3.59
CA SER A 117 -9.43 6.89 -2.72
C SER A 117 -8.97 7.31 -1.33
N PHE A 118 -9.44 8.46 -0.89
CA PHE A 118 -9.19 8.98 0.46
C PHE A 118 -10.52 9.20 1.18
N GLN A 119 -10.47 9.10 2.50
CA GLN A 119 -11.62 9.36 3.36
C GLN A 119 -11.23 10.22 4.56
N ALA A 120 -12.13 11.12 4.92
CA ALA A 120 -12.01 12.00 6.07
C ALA A 120 -13.38 12.16 6.74
N GLN A 121 -13.38 12.21 8.07
CA GLN A 121 -14.58 12.42 8.88
C GLN A 121 -14.25 13.15 10.19
N THR A 122 -13.15 13.90 10.21
CA THR A 122 -12.59 14.54 11.41
C THR A 122 -13.45 15.73 11.84
N HIS A 123 -13.97 16.48 10.85
CA HIS A 123 -14.74 17.70 11.07
C HIS A 123 -16.25 17.48 10.93
N ARG A 124 -17.01 18.41 11.52
CA ARG A 124 -18.48 18.48 11.39
C ARG A 124 -18.93 19.13 10.07
N HIS A 125 -18.00 19.74 9.33
CA HIS A 125 -18.25 20.39 8.04
C HIS A 125 -17.71 19.50 6.91
N ARG A 126 -18.54 19.26 5.90
CA ARG A 126 -18.20 18.40 4.76
C ARG A 126 -17.08 18.99 3.88
N ASP A 127 -17.02 20.31 3.79
CA ASP A 127 -16.03 21.02 2.97
C ASP A 127 -14.64 20.88 3.61
N ALA A 128 -14.53 21.09 4.93
CA ALA A 128 -13.30 20.85 5.68
C ALA A 128 -12.78 19.40 5.55
N ASN A 129 -13.68 18.41 5.52
CA ASN A 129 -13.28 17.01 5.29
C ASN A 129 -12.87 16.75 3.82
N THR A 130 -13.39 17.52 2.87
CA THR A 130 -12.97 17.45 1.46
C THR A 130 -11.58 18.04 1.30
N ASP A 131 -11.31 19.17 1.95
CA ASP A 131 -10.00 19.81 1.99
C ASP A 131 -8.96 18.90 2.66
N GLU A 132 -9.31 18.24 3.77
CA GLU A 132 -8.45 17.24 4.42
C GLU A 132 -8.11 16.06 3.48
N ASN A 133 -9.05 15.64 2.62
CA ASN A 133 -8.74 14.62 1.61
C ASN A 133 -7.80 15.15 0.52
N LEU A 134 -7.93 16.43 0.13
CA LEU A 134 -7.03 17.06 -0.83
C LEU A 134 -5.62 17.20 -0.26
N GLU A 135 -5.48 17.52 1.03
CA GLU A 135 -4.18 17.59 1.72
C GLU A 135 -3.48 16.23 1.85
N LYS A 136 -4.24 15.12 1.83
CA LYS A 136 -3.69 13.76 1.86
C LYS A 136 -3.16 13.26 0.51
N LEU A 137 -3.58 13.90 -0.58
CA LEU A 137 -3.18 13.57 -1.94
C LEU A 137 -1.76 14.07 -2.23
#